data_AF-A0AAD7WX18-F1
#
_entry.id   AF-A0AAD7WX18-F1
#
_cell.length_a   1.000
_cell.length_b   1.000
_cell.length_c   1.000
_cell.angle_alpha   90.00
_cell.angle_beta   90.00
_cell.angle_gamma   90.00
#
_symmetry.space_group_name_H-M   'P 1'
#
loop_
_entity.id
_entity.type
_entity.pdbx_description
1 polymer ?
#
loop_
_entity_poly.entity_id
_entity_poly.type
_entity_poly.pdbx_seq_one_letter_code
_entity_poly.pdbx_strand_id
1 'polypeptide(L)'
;MSDLQKSLRIRESLLPPASDVIKLLGPGAVAASYIQLLDAAYDTVEDGDELMAKFINTLQDSGEKTSTYLHRLQAVLNQAVRRGGVAAGEAD
;
A
#
# COMPACT_ATOMS: atom_id res chain seq x y z
N MET A 1 8.62 22.60 6.54
CA MET A 1 8.86 21.77 7.75
C MET A 1 10.22 21.11 7.64
N SER A 2 11.04 21.19 8.69
CA SER A 2 12.29 20.45 8.76
C SER A 2 12.04 18.95 8.95
N ASP A 3 13.03 18.11 8.65
CA ASP A 3 12.92 16.66 8.84
C ASP A 3 12.70 16.28 10.30
N LEU A 4 13.31 17.03 11.22
CA LEU A 4 13.07 16.92 12.66
C LEU A 4 11.59 17.14 13.01
N GLN A 5 10.95 18.18 12.47
CA GLN A 5 9.53 18.44 12.71
C GLN A 5 8.62 17.33 12.15
N LYS A 6 8.99 16.74 11.00
CA LYS A 6 8.27 15.60 10.42
C LYS A 6 8.39 14.36 11.32
N SER A 7 9.61 14.04 11.74
CA SER A 7 9.93 12.89 12.60
C SER A 7 9.20 12.96 13.94
N LEU A 8 9.16 14.15 14.56
CA LEU A 8 8.40 14.37 15.80
C LEU A 8 6.91 14.14 15.60
N ARG A 9 6.31 14.76 14.57
CA ARG A 9 4.89 14.58 14.26
C ARG A 9 4.51 13.14 13.99
N ILE A 10 5.34 12.40 13.24
CA ILE A 10 5.10 10.97 12.98
C ILE A 10 5.05 10.23 14.32
N ARG A 11 6.09 10.38 15.15
CA ARG A 11 6.18 9.66 16.42
C ARG A 11 5.05 10.00 17.39
N GLU A 12 4.61 11.26 17.44
CA GLU A 12 3.50 11.71 18.29
C GLU A 12 2.13 11.24 17.80
N SER A 13 1.99 10.98 16.49
CA SER A 13 0.72 10.53 15.89
C SER A 13 0.43 9.04 16.08
N LEU A 14 1.44 8.23 16.44
CA LEU A 14 1.33 6.78 16.50
C LEU A 14 0.85 6.29 17.86
N LEU A 15 -0.08 5.33 17.84
CA LEU A 15 -0.53 4.55 19.00
C LEU A 15 0.00 3.11 18.91
N PRO A 16 0.01 2.33 20.02
CA PRO A 16 0.29 0.90 19.95
C PRO A 16 -0.70 0.20 19.01
N PRO A 17 -0.27 -0.80 18.21
CA PRO A 17 1.08 -1.39 18.16
C PRO A 17 2.11 -0.62 17.32
N ALA A 18 1.70 0.35 16.51
CA ALA A 18 2.60 1.03 15.55
C ALA A 18 3.69 1.86 16.22
N SER A 19 3.40 2.46 17.39
CA SER A 19 4.41 3.16 18.19
C SER A 19 5.46 2.23 18.78
N ASP A 20 5.15 0.94 18.96
CA ASP A 20 6.12 -0.06 19.43
C ASP A 20 7.05 -0.50 18.30
N VAL A 21 6.53 -0.64 17.08
CA VAL A 21 7.31 -0.99 15.88
C VAL A 21 8.44 0.01 15.64
N ILE A 22 8.16 1.31 15.70
CA ILE A 22 9.16 2.34 15.38
C ILE A 22 10.28 2.49 16.44
N LYS A 23 10.15 1.86 17.62
CA LYS A 23 11.18 1.92 18.69
C LYS A 23 12.52 1.35 18.23
N LEU A 24 12.51 0.43 17.26
CA LEU A 24 13.70 -0.19 16.68
C LEU A 24 14.66 0.82 16.02
N LEU A 25 14.15 1.96 15.55
CA LEU A 25 14.93 2.99 14.85
C LEU A 25 15.55 4.04 15.78
N GLY A 26 15.11 4.09 17.04
CA GLY A 26 15.51 5.12 18.00
C GLY A 26 14.93 6.53 17.69
N PRO A 27 15.13 7.51 18.57
CA PRO A 27 14.48 8.83 18.50
C PRO A 27 15.10 9.81 17.48
N GLY A 28 16.29 9.49 16.95
CA GLY A 28 17.05 10.33 16.01
C GLY A 28 16.94 9.92 14.54
N ALA A 29 16.08 8.95 14.23
CA ALA A 29 15.85 8.54 12.84
C ALA A 29 15.15 9.64 12.03
N VAL A 30 15.44 9.67 10.74
CA VAL A 30 14.79 10.58 9.80
C VAL A 30 13.37 10.11 9.49
N ALA A 31 12.52 11.05 9.06
CA ALA A 31 11.10 10.78 8.84
C ALA A 31 10.86 9.61 7.87
N ALA A 32 11.69 9.51 6.82
CA ALA A 32 11.59 8.45 5.82
C ALA A 32 11.81 7.04 6.41
N SER A 33 12.72 6.89 7.38
CA SER A 33 12.98 5.58 7.99
C SER A 33 11.79 5.07 8.80
N TYR A 34 11.08 5.97 9.50
CA TYR A 34 9.85 5.60 10.21
C TYR A 34 8.77 5.11 9.26
N ILE A 35 8.56 5.80 8.14
CA ILE A 35 7.58 5.40 7.13
C ILE A 35 7.96 4.05 6.52
N GLN A 36 9.22 3.85 6.12
CA GLN A 36 9.68 2.58 5.55
C GLN A 36 9.48 1.40 6.50
N LEU A 37 9.74 1.57 7.80
CA LEU A 37 9.54 0.50 8.76
C LEU A 37 8.05 0.23 9.02
N LEU A 38 7.22 1.27 9.05
CA LEU A 38 5.77 1.12 9.16
C LEU A 38 5.20 0.42 7.93
N ASP A 39 5.65 0.78 6.73
CA ASP A 39 5.30 0.09 5.50
C ASP A 39 5.76 -1.37 5.62
N ALA A 40 7.01 -1.67 5.95
CA ALA A 40 7.45 -3.06 6.08
C ALA A 40 6.66 -3.90 7.12
N ALA A 41 6.15 -3.28 8.19
CA ALA A 41 5.42 -3.97 9.26
C ALA A 41 3.91 -4.10 9.01
N TYR A 42 3.31 -3.14 8.30
CA TYR A 42 1.86 -3.05 8.11
C TYR A 42 1.42 -3.13 6.65
N ASP A 43 2.37 -3.11 5.71
CA ASP A 43 2.05 -3.32 4.33
C ASP A 43 1.45 -4.72 4.17
N THR A 44 0.24 -4.74 3.61
CA THR A 44 -0.50 -5.98 3.40
C THR A 44 0.28 -6.82 2.40
N VAL A 45 0.64 -8.04 2.82
CA VAL A 45 1.17 -9.07 1.91
C VAL A 45 -0.03 -9.63 1.11
N GLU A 46 -0.68 -8.80 0.30
CA GLU A 46 -1.44 -9.35 -0.83
C GLU A 46 -0.40 -9.71 -1.88
N ASP A 47 -0.22 -11.00 -2.10
CA ASP A 47 0.68 -11.53 -3.12
C ASP A 47 0.27 -10.98 -4.50
N GLY A 48 1.25 -10.68 -5.36
CA GLY A 48 0.98 -10.26 -6.73
C GLY A 48 0.08 -11.26 -7.46
N ASP A 49 0.27 -12.56 -7.20
CA ASP A 49 -0.55 -13.63 -7.76
C ASP A 49 -1.98 -13.63 -7.21
N GLU A 50 -2.16 -13.35 -5.92
CA GLU A 50 -3.50 -13.20 -5.32
C GLU A 50 -4.23 -11.97 -5.90
N LEU A 51 -3.52 -10.87 -6.11
CA LEU A 51 -4.05 -9.67 -6.74
C LEU A 51 -4.40 -9.88 -8.21
N MET A 52 -3.61 -10.67 -8.94
CA MET A 52 -3.94 -11.08 -10.30
C MET A 52 -5.17 -12.00 -10.32
N ALA A 53 -5.23 -12.99 -9.43
CA ALA A 53 -6.41 -13.84 -9.29
C ALA A 53 -7.67 -13.01 -8.99
N LYS A 54 -7.55 -11.98 -8.13
CA LYS A 54 -8.62 -11.03 -7.84
C LYS A 54 -9.04 -10.22 -9.07
N PHE A 55 -8.09 -9.76 -9.89
CA PHE A 55 -8.38 -9.08 -11.15
C PHE A 55 -9.17 -9.99 -12.10
N ILE A 56 -8.70 -11.21 -12.35
CA ILE A 56 -9.35 -12.18 -13.25
C ILE A 56 -10.77 -12.51 -12.78
N ASN A 57 -10.97 -12.59 -11.46
CA ASN A 57 -12.27 -12.88 -10.86
C ASN A 57 -13.13 -11.64 -10.60
N THR A 58 -12.69 -10.43 -10.98
CA THR A 58 -13.49 -9.21 -10.86
C THR A 58 -14.51 -9.18 -12.00
N LEU A 59 -15.73 -9.60 -11.71
CA LEU A 59 -16.85 -9.57 -12.66
C LEU A 59 -17.64 -8.26 -12.53
N GLN A 60 -18.36 -7.91 -13.59
CA GLN A 60 -19.31 -6.80 -13.57
C GLN A 60 -20.54 -7.21 -12.74
N ASP A 61 -20.91 -6.38 -11.77
CA ASP A 61 -22.08 -6.66 -10.94
C ASP A 61 -23.38 -6.45 -11.72
N SER A 62 -24.43 -7.15 -11.32
CA SER A 62 -25.76 -6.99 -11.93
C SER A 62 -26.27 -5.56 -11.75
N GLY A 63 -26.49 -4.85 -12.86
CA GLY A 63 -26.94 -3.45 -12.87
C GLY A 63 -25.82 -2.41 -12.69
N GLU A 64 -24.55 -2.84 -12.54
CA GLU A 64 -23.41 -1.94 -12.56
C GLU A 64 -23.25 -1.33 -13.97
N LYS A 65 -22.96 -0.02 -14.04
CA LYS A 65 -22.61 0.62 -15.31
C LYS A 65 -21.24 0.13 -15.75
N THR A 66 -21.10 -0.15 -17.05
CA THR A 66 -19.82 -0.62 -17.63
C THR A 66 -18.65 0.32 -17.31
N SER A 67 -18.86 1.64 -17.27
CA SER A 67 -17.81 2.58 -16.89
C SER A 67 -17.34 2.38 -15.44
N THR A 68 -18.27 2.16 -14.51
CA THR A 68 -17.95 1.91 -13.09
C THR A 68 -17.18 0.60 -12.94
N TYR A 69 -17.62 -0.44 -13.64
CA TYR A 69 -16.93 -1.72 -13.68
C TYR A 69 -15.49 -1.58 -14.19
N LEU A 70 -15.29 -0.91 -15.33
CA LEU A 70 -13.96 -0.68 -15.90
C LEU A 70 -13.06 0.11 -14.95
N HIS A 71 -13.60 1.12 -14.25
CA HIS A 71 -12.84 1.87 -13.25
C HIS A 71 -12.36 0.99 -12.10
N ARG A 72 -13.22 0.10 -11.55
CA ARG A 72 -12.80 -0.83 -10.50
C ARG A 72 -11.80 -1.85 -11.03
N LEU A 73 -12.04 -2.40 -12.21
CA LEU A 73 -11.17 -3.38 -12.85
C LEU A 73 -9.76 -2.81 -13.07
N GLN A 74 -9.65 -1.57 -13.56
CA GLN A 74 -8.38 -0.86 -13.71
C GLN A 74 -7.68 -0.62 -12.35
N ALA A 75 -8.44 -0.31 -11.30
CA ALA A 75 -7.87 -0.13 -9.97
C ALA A 75 -7.24 -1.41 -9.43
N VAL A 76 -7.90 -2.56 -9.62
CA VAL A 76 -7.38 -3.88 -9.22
C VAL A 76 -6.15 -4.26 -10.07
N LEU A 77 -6.18 -4.01 -11.39
CA LEU A 77 -5.01 -4.26 -12.26
C LEU A 77 -3.79 -3.43 -11.82
N ASN A 78 -3.97 -2.14 -11.58
CA ASN A 78 -2.89 -1.26 -11.13
C ASN A 78 -2.29 -1.72 -9.80
N GLN A 79 -3.11 -2.29 -8.92
CA GLN A 79 -2.65 -2.86 -7.66
C GLN A 79 -1.80 -4.12 -7.89
N ALA A 80 -2.26 -5.04 -8.76
CA ALA A 80 -1.52 -6.26 -9.12
C ALA A 80 -0.16 -5.95 -9.77
N VAL A 81 -0.12 -5.00 -10.72
CA VAL A 81 1.11 -4.56 -11.40
C VAL A 81 2.12 -3.97 -10.41
N ARG A 82 1.67 -3.08 -9.50
CA ARG A 82 2.55 -2.47 -8.48
C ARG A 82 3.16 -3.49 -7.51
N ARG A 83 2.50 -4.63 -7.32
CA ARG A 83 2.92 -5.71 -6.41
C ARG A 83 3.62 -6.86 -7.11
N GLY A 84 3.92 -6.72 -8.41
CA GLY A 84 4.69 -7.71 -9.17
C GLY A 84 3.89 -8.90 -9.68
N GLY A 85 2.55 -8.85 -9.65
CA GLY A 85 1.70 -9.89 -10.24
C GLY A 85 1.70 -9.92 -11.78
N VAL A 86 2.23 -8.87 -12.43
CA VAL A 86 2.44 -8.77 -13.88
C VAL A 86 3.68 -7.91 -14.14
N ALA A 87 4.49 -8.26 -15.13
CA ALA A 87 5.53 -7.36 -15.62
C ALA A 87 4.88 -6.10 -16.22
N ALA A 88 5.37 -4.90 -15.87
CA ALA A 88 4.76 -3.65 -16.33
C ALA A 88 4.62 -3.51 -17.87
N GLY A 89 5.38 -4.29 -18.64
CA GLY A 89 5.29 -4.34 -20.11
C GLY A 89 4.22 -5.29 -20.67
N GLU A 90 3.54 -6.07 -19.83
CA GLU A 90 2.43 -6.96 -20.21
C GLU A 90 1.07 -6.44 -19.72
N ALA A 91 1.06 -5.26 -19.07
CA ALA A 91 -0.12 -4.63 -18.51
C ALA A 91 -0.82 -3.62 -19.45
N ASP A 92 -0.29 -3.43 -20.67
CA ASP A 92 -0.78 -2.53 -21.73
C ASP A 92 -1.41 -3.31 -22.90
#